data_AF-A0A5N5K2Y8-F1
#
_entry.id   AF-A0A5N5K2Y8-F1
#
_cell.length_a   1.000
_cell.length_b   1.000
_cell.length_c   1.000
_cell.angle_alpha   90.00
_cell.angle_beta   90.00
_cell.angle_gamma   90.00
#
_symmetry.space_group_name_H-M   'P 1'
#
loop_
_entity.id
_entity.type
_entity.pdbx_description
1 polymer ?
#
loop_
_entity_poly.entity_id
_entity_poly.type
_entity_poly.pdbx_seq_one_letter_code
_entity_poly.pdbx_strand_id
1 'polypeptide(L)'
;MKVSGVKWCDVERCVRWMVPFAMAIREVGSSSQKTFKGIPAENMHNIQSHAPYLDWLGKVHSHQLEDLEHGQTSPVPPGVLTPPPSSEKPEDSSS
;
A
#
# COMPACT_ATOMS: atom_id res chain seq x y z
N MET A 1 -18.35 0.12 4.27
CA MET A 1 -18.49 1.38 3.51
C MET A 1 -19.82 2.08 3.81
N LYS A 2 -20.07 2.45 5.07
CA LYS A 2 -21.36 3.00 5.52
C LYS A 2 -21.62 4.45 5.06
N VAL A 3 -20.56 5.26 4.96
CA VAL A 3 -20.67 6.69 4.63
C VAL A 3 -20.74 6.91 3.12
N SER A 4 -20.01 6.13 2.32
CA SER A 4 -19.98 6.27 0.85
C SER A 4 -20.87 5.28 0.09
N GLY A 5 -21.30 4.16 0.71
CA GLY A 5 -22.11 3.13 0.05
C GLY A 5 -21.38 2.26 -0.99
N VAL A 6 -20.10 2.51 -1.26
CA VAL A 6 -19.29 1.80 -2.29
C VAL A 6 -18.93 0.39 -1.83
N LYS A 7 -18.80 -0.63 -2.70
CA LYS A 7 -18.37 -1.99 -2.28
C LYS A 7 -16.84 -2.11 -2.23
N TRP A 8 -16.34 -3.11 -1.50
CA TRP A 8 -14.90 -3.20 -1.18
C TRP A 8 -14.12 -3.51 -2.45
N CYS A 9 -14.63 -4.46 -3.23
CA CYS A 9 -14.12 -4.80 -4.56
C CYS A 9 -13.98 -3.57 -5.46
N ASP A 10 -14.83 -2.55 -5.29
CA ASP A 10 -14.79 -1.35 -6.13
C ASP A 10 -13.68 -0.38 -5.69
N VAL A 11 -13.23 -0.43 -4.43
CA VAL A 11 -12.18 0.46 -3.89
C VAL A 11 -10.85 -0.23 -3.63
N GLU A 12 -10.79 -1.56 -3.65
CA GLU A 12 -9.61 -2.35 -3.31
C GLU A 12 -8.37 -1.90 -4.07
N ARG A 13 -8.49 -1.74 -5.40
CA ARG A 13 -7.39 -1.27 -6.25
C ARG A 13 -6.91 0.14 -5.86
N CYS A 14 -7.84 1.03 -5.52
CA CYS A 14 -7.52 2.39 -5.09
C CYS A 14 -6.80 2.37 -3.74
N VAL A 15 -7.32 1.61 -2.77
CA VAL A 15 -6.68 1.46 -1.45
C VAL A 15 -5.27 0.92 -1.60
N ARG A 16 -5.07 -0.13 -2.41
CA ARG A 16 -3.74 -0.71 -2.65
C ARG A 16 -2.76 0.31 -3.24
N TRP A 17 -3.20 1.12 -4.19
CA TRP A 17 -2.38 2.19 -4.76
C TRP A 17 -2.06 3.30 -3.75
N MET A 18 -2.98 3.59 -2.82
CA MET A 18 -2.82 4.62 -1.80
C MET A 18 -1.96 4.20 -0.59
N VAL A 19 -1.64 2.91 -0.42
CA VAL A 19 -0.89 2.43 0.77
C VAL A 19 0.39 3.24 1.03
N PRO A 20 1.29 3.45 0.05
CA PRO A 20 2.54 4.19 0.30
C PRO A 20 2.31 5.64 0.74
N PHE A 21 1.23 6.28 0.23
CA PHE A 21 0.83 7.63 0.64
C PHE A 21 0.33 7.67 2.08
N ALA A 22 -0.47 6.67 2.49
CA ALA A 22 -0.95 6.56 3.85
C ALA A 22 0.20 6.32 4.85
N MET A 23 1.19 5.51 4.46
CA MET A 23 2.42 5.27 5.24
C MET A 23 3.21 6.57 5.45
N ALA A 24 3.52 7.28 4.35
CA ALA A 24 4.27 8.53 4.41
C ALA A 24 3.58 9.60 5.28
N ILE A 25 2.25 9.73 5.19
CA ILE A 25 1.49 10.66 6.05
C ILE A 25 1.55 10.24 7.52
N ARG A 26 1.45 8.93 7.82
CA ARG A 26 1.49 8.42 9.19
C ARG A 26 2.84 8.69 9.87
N GLU A 27 3.93 8.63 9.12
CA GLU A 27 5.28 8.91 9.62
C GLU A 27 5.53 10.39 9.90
N VAL A 28 5.02 11.28 9.05
CA VAL A 28 5.18 12.73 9.24
C VAL A 28 4.27 13.26 10.35
N GLY A 29 3.14 12.58 10.59
CA GLY A 29 2.08 13.04 11.46
C GLY A 29 1.12 13.98 10.74
N SER A 30 -0.16 13.88 11.07
CA SER A 30 -1.20 14.73 10.48
C SER A 30 -1.05 16.18 10.96
N SER A 31 -1.29 17.15 10.08
CA SER A 31 -1.29 18.56 10.47
C SER A 31 -2.49 18.91 11.33
N SER A 32 -2.27 19.73 12.36
CA SER A 32 -3.37 20.34 13.11
C SER A 32 -4.22 21.26 12.24
N GLN A 33 -5.49 21.45 12.61
CA GLN A 33 -6.38 22.38 11.94
C GLN A 33 -5.84 23.81 12.08
N LYS A 34 -5.56 24.45 10.94
CA LYS A 34 -5.04 25.82 10.89
C LYS A 34 -6.16 26.81 11.19
N THR A 35 -5.83 27.90 11.87
CA THR A 35 -6.73 29.04 12.08
C THR A 35 -6.42 30.14 11.07
N PHE A 36 -7.45 30.74 10.49
CA PHE A 36 -7.31 31.82 9.52
C PHE A 36 -8.06 33.06 10.01
N LYS A 37 -7.38 34.21 10.02
CA LYS A 37 -7.98 35.48 10.47
C LYS A 37 -9.14 35.85 9.54
N GLY A 38 -10.30 36.17 10.12
CA GLY A 38 -11.49 36.57 9.38
C GLY A 38 -12.30 35.41 8.80
N ILE A 39 -11.91 34.16 9.06
CA ILE A 39 -12.67 32.98 8.66
C ILE A 39 -13.32 32.37 9.91
N PRO A 40 -14.66 32.16 9.91
CA PRO A 40 -15.34 31.46 11.00
C PRO A 40 -14.77 30.05 11.23
N ALA A 41 -14.78 29.58 12.47
CA ALA A 41 -14.15 28.31 12.86
C ALA A 41 -14.74 27.11 12.10
N GLU A 42 -16.05 27.13 11.86
CA GLU A 42 -16.79 26.16 11.07
C GLU A 42 -16.37 26.11 9.60
N ASN A 43 -15.73 27.15 9.07
CA ASN A 43 -15.29 27.24 7.67
C ASN A 43 -13.79 27.04 7.48
N MET A 44 -13.00 26.92 8.56
CA MET A 44 -11.54 26.82 8.48
C MET A 44 -11.06 25.59 7.70
N HIS A 45 -11.80 24.49 7.77
CA HIS A 45 -11.46 23.23 7.08
C HIS A 45 -11.63 23.31 5.56
N ASN A 46 -12.36 24.31 5.04
CA ASN A 46 -12.57 24.52 3.61
C ASN A 46 -11.45 25.31 2.94
N ILE A 47 -10.50 25.85 3.71
CA ILE A 47 -9.38 26.63 3.17
C ILE A 47 -8.26 25.68 2.74
N GLN A 48 -7.88 25.75 1.46
CA GLN A 48 -6.72 25.02 0.95
C GLN A 48 -5.46 25.44 1.71
N SER A 49 -4.76 24.48 2.29
CA SER A 49 -3.51 24.71 3.01
C SER A 49 -2.31 24.17 2.23
N HIS A 50 -1.14 24.73 2.47
CA HIS A 50 0.13 24.21 1.95
C HIS A 50 0.83 23.32 2.98
N ALA A 51 1.49 22.27 2.49
CA ALA A 51 2.39 21.38 3.21
C ALA A 51 3.58 21.04 2.29
N PRO A 52 4.70 20.50 2.79
CA PRO A 52 5.84 20.12 1.95
C PRO A 52 5.55 18.82 1.16
N TYR A 53 4.57 18.89 0.25
CA TYR A 53 4.05 17.73 -0.47
C TYR A 53 5.09 17.02 -1.33
N LEU A 54 6.04 17.76 -1.91
CA LEU A 54 7.11 17.20 -2.73
C LEU A 54 8.10 16.37 -1.89
N ASP A 55 8.44 16.82 -0.69
CA ASP A 55 9.28 16.07 0.23
C ASP A 55 8.58 14.77 0.68
N TRP A 56 7.26 14.86 0.91
CA TRP A 56 6.45 13.68 1.27
C TRP A 56 6.35 12.70 0.10
N LEU A 57 6.27 13.20 -1.13
CA LEU A 57 6.30 12.36 -2.33
C LEU A 57 7.63 11.58 -2.44
N GLY A 58 8.74 12.18 -2.02
CA GLY A 58 10.02 11.47 -1.88
C GLY A 58 9.90 10.22 -0.98
N LYS A 59 9.23 10.34 0.17
CA LYS A 59 8.97 9.20 1.07
C LYS A 59 8.06 8.14 0.44
N VAL A 60 7.02 8.57 -0.29
CA VAL A 60 6.12 7.67 -1.02
C VAL A 60 6.91 6.79 -1.99
N HIS A 61 7.86 7.37 -2.71
CA HIS A 61 8.73 6.61 -3.62
C HIS A 61 9.65 5.63 -2.90
N SER A 62 10.17 5.99 -1.72
CA SER A 62 10.92 5.05 -0.88
C SER A 62 10.09 3.83 -0.48
N HIS A 63 8.86 4.04 0.02
CA HIS A 63 7.93 2.96 0.37
C HIS A 63 7.59 2.06 -0.83
N GLN A 64 7.39 2.65 -2.02
CA GLN A 64 7.14 1.89 -3.24
C GLN A 64 8.32 1.02 -3.66
N LEU A 65 9.55 1.52 -3.50
CA LEU A 65 10.76 0.76 -3.79
C LEU A 65 10.93 -0.39 -2.80
N GLU A 66 10.73 -0.15 -1.51
CA GLU A 66 10.77 -1.20 -0.49
C GLU A 66 9.75 -2.31 -0.79
N ASP A 67 8.50 -1.99 -1.09
CA ASP A 67 7.48 -2.98 -1.45
C ASP A 67 7.90 -3.84 -2.67
N LEU A 68 8.59 -3.24 -3.65
CA LEU A 68 9.10 -3.95 -4.82
C LEU A 68 10.23 -4.93 -4.43
N GLU A 69 11.20 -4.48 -3.63
CA GLU A 69 12.32 -5.30 -3.16
C GLU A 69 11.84 -6.46 -2.25
N HIS A 70 10.85 -6.22 -1.39
CA HIS A 70 10.24 -7.27 -0.57
C HIS A 70 9.49 -8.31 -1.41
N GLY A 71 8.90 -7.91 -2.54
CA GLY A 71 8.30 -8.83 -3.51
C GLY A 71 9.31 -9.76 -4.20
N GLN A 72 10.58 -9.35 -4.28
CA GLN A 72 11.66 -10.12 -4.90
C GLN A 72 12.42 -11.03 -3.94
N THR A 73 12.21 -10.88 -2.62
CA THR A 73 12.94 -11.61 -1.58
C THR A 73 12.14 -12.75 -0.96
N SER A 74 11.15 -13.28 -1.69
CA SER A 74 10.39 -14.45 -1.22
C SER A 74 11.36 -15.61 -0.91
N PRO A 75 11.31 -16.22 0.29
CA PRO A 75 12.21 -17.32 0.63
C PRO A 75 12.06 -18.42 -0.40
N VAL A 76 13.18 -18.85 -0.99
CA VAL A 76 13.18 -20.06 -1.83
C VAL A 76 12.63 -21.19 -0.95
N PRO A 77 11.52 -21.84 -1.33
CA PRO A 77 10.96 -22.90 -0.52
C PRO A 77 12.04 -23.97 -0.32
N PRO A 78 12.28 -24.43 0.93
CA PRO A 78 13.26 -25.47 1.19
C PRO A 78 12.78 -26.76 0.52
N GLY A 79 13.41 -27.12 -0.59
CA GLY A 79 13.04 -28.29 -1.38
C GLY A 79 13.77 -28.34 -2.72
N VAL A 80 13.91 -29.55 -3.26
CA VAL A 80 14.48 -29.79 -4.59
C VAL A 80 13.44 -29.34 -5.63
N LEU A 81 13.70 -28.21 -6.29
CA LEU A 81 12.83 -27.64 -7.34
C LEU A 81 12.94 -28.39 -8.68
N THR A 82 13.89 -29.30 -8.82
CA THR A 82 14.00 -30.13 -10.01
C THR A 82 13.00 -31.28 -9.92
N PRO A 83 12.10 -31.44 -10.91
CA PRO A 83 11.31 -32.66 -11.01
C PRO A 83 12.25 -33.88 -11.07
N PRO A 84 11.88 -35.02 -10.47
CA PRO A 84 12.72 -36.21 -10.46
C PRO A 84 13.02 -36.65 -11.91
N PRO A 85 14.20 -37.25 -12.16
CA PRO A 85 14.52 -37.78 -13.48
C PRO A 85 13.46 -38.79 -13.91
N SER A 86 13.13 -38.81 -15.21
CA SER A 86 12.03 -39.61 -15.76
C SER A 86 12.15 -41.13 -15.49
N SER A 87 13.32 -41.60 -15.05
CA SER A 87 13.57 -43.00 -14.66
C SER A 87 13.01 -43.35 -13.27
N GLU A 88 12.57 -42.39 -12.46
CA GLU A 88 12.04 -42.60 -11.11
C GLU A 88 10.54 -42.31 -11.00
N LYS A 89 9.81 -42.34 -12.13
CA LYS A 89 8.36 -42.15 -12.13
C LYS A 89 7.69 -43.34 -11.41
N PRO A 90 6.95 -43.14 -10.31
CA PRO A 90 6.18 -44.22 -9.70
C PRO A 90 5.15 -44.71 -10.70
N GLU A 91 5.13 -46.02 -10.95
CA GLU A 91 4.08 -46.66 -11.74
C GLU A 91 2.77 -46.55 -10.94
N ASP A 92 1.81 -45.84 -11.51
CA ASP A 92 0.47 -45.69 -10.96
C ASP A 92 -0.22 -47.06 -10.94
N SER A 93 -0.14 -47.73 -9.79
CA SER A 93 -0.81 -48.99 -9.51
C SER A 93 -2.22 -48.69 -9.01
N SER A 94 -3.04 -48.16 -9.91
CA SER A 94 -4.49 -48.05 -9.74
C SER A 94 -5.15 -49.26 -10.40
N SER A 95 -5.48 -50.28 -9.59
CA SER A 95 -6.43 -51.36 -9.93
C SER A 95 -7.87 -50.95 -9.67
#